data_AF-A0A0P0IT22-F1
#
_entry.id   AF-A0A0P0IT22-F1
#
_cell.length_a   1.000
_cell.length_b   1.000
_cell.length_c   1.000
_cell.angle_alpha   90.00
_cell.angle_beta   90.00
_cell.angle_gamma   90.00
#
_symmetry.space_group_name_H-M   'P 1'
#
loop_
_entity.id
_entity.type
_entity.pdbx_description
1 polymer ?
#
loop_
_entity_poly.entity_id
_entity_poly.type
_entity_poly.pdbx_seq_one_letter_code
_entity_poly.pdbx_strand_id
1 'polypeptide(L)'
;MAPLPLPNLVSFTKTWHNEPYPLISPTRPELSAHGKNVVITGGSHGIGRAIGVAFAQANAKSVAIIGRSRERLETAATAIRTANPLTTVLLQVADTTQRESITKALNSIVDQAGKIDIFAANAGILPVYGPVMGYPEEE
;
A
#
# COMPACT_ATOMS: atom_id res chain seq x y z
N MET A 1 -14.29 -20.22 4.26
CA MET A 1 -15.38 -19.29 3.91
C MET A 1 -15.35 -19.11 2.40
N ALA A 2 -16.39 -19.53 1.69
CA ALA A 2 -16.53 -19.24 0.27
C ALA A 2 -16.60 -17.71 0.09
N PRO A 3 -16.02 -17.13 -0.97
CA PRO A 3 -16.15 -15.71 -1.24
C PRO A 3 -17.64 -15.39 -1.38
N LEU A 4 -18.10 -14.31 -0.72
CA LEU A 4 -19.43 -13.76 -0.96
C LEU A 4 -19.58 -13.57 -2.48
N PRO A 5 -20.66 -14.09 -3.10
CA PRO A 5 -20.90 -13.86 -4.52
C PRO A 5 -21.22 -12.37 -4.64
N LEU A 6 -20.21 -11.57 -4.99
CA LEU A 6 -20.45 -10.21 -5.42
C LEU A 6 -21.40 -10.33 -6.62
N PRO A 7 -22.58 -9.68 -6.60
CA PRO A 7 -23.46 -9.69 -7.75
C PRO A 7 -22.64 -9.21 -8.95
N ASN A 8 -22.76 -9.89 -10.09
CA ASN A 8 -22.10 -9.52 -11.34
C ASN A 8 -22.13 -8.00 -11.47
N LEU A 9 -20.98 -7.34 -11.24
CA LEU A 9 -20.91 -5.89 -11.26
C LEU A 9 -21.30 -5.48 -12.68
N VAL A 10 -22.53 -5.00 -12.84
CA VAL A 10 -23.03 -4.56 -14.13
C VAL A 10 -22.22 -3.32 -14.48
N SER A 11 -21.35 -3.45 -15.49
CA SER A 11 -20.56 -2.32 -15.94
C SER A 11 -21.50 -1.25 -16.50
N PHE A 12 -21.48 -0.06 -15.89
CA PHE A 12 -22.19 1.10 -16.42
C PHE A 12 -21.48 1.71 -17.65
N THR A 13 -20.27 1.24 -17.96
CA THR A 13 -19.45 1.68 -19.09
C THR A 13 -19.20 0.54 -20.08
N LYS A 14 -19.00 0.89 -21.36
CA LYS A 14 -18.65 -0.09 -22.43
C LYS A 14 -17.32 -0.80 -22.17
N THR A 15 -16.42 -0.14 -21.45
CA THR A 15 -15.07 -0.61 -21.18
C THR A 15 -14.82 -0.58 -19.69
N TRP A 16 -14.32 -1.70 -19.16
CA TRP A 16 -13.89 -1.83 -17.79
C TRP A 16 -12.37 -1.79 -17.75
N HIS A 17 -11.79 -0.96 -16.87
CA HIS A 17 -10.35 -0.87 -16.68
C HIS A 17 -9.95 -1.54 -15.37
N ASN A 18 -9.07 -2.52 -15.45
CA ASN A 18 -8.53 -3.28 -14.32
C ASN A 18 -7.00 -3.23 -14.24
N GLU A 19 -6.35 -2.60 -15.21
CA GLU A 19 -4.91 -2.44 -15.30
C GLU A 19 -4.54 -0.96 -15.48
N PRO A 20 -3.33 -0.54 -15.05
CA PRO A 20 -2.83 0.80 -15.34
C PRO A 20 -2.78 1.06 -16.84
N TYR A 21 -3.33 2.19 -17.29
CA TYR A 21 -3.20 2.61 -18.69
C TYR A 21 -1.77 3.10 -18.98
N PRO A 22 -1.31 3.09 -20.25
CA PRO A 22 0.11 3.26 -20.58
C PRO A 22 0.77 4.47 -19.92
N LEU A 23 0.07 5.60 -19.84
CA LEU A 23 0.59 6.85 -19.29
C LEU A 23 0.99 6.78 -17.80
N ILE A 24 0.36 5.92 -17.00
CA ILE A 24 0.66 5.75 -15.57
C ILE A 24 1.30 4.40 -15.26
N SER A 25 1.75 3.67 -16.29
CA SER A 25 2.38 2.37 -16.07
C SER A 25 3.66 2.53 -15.22
N PRO A 26 3.82 1.76 -14.13
CA PRO A 26 5.01 1.86 -13.27
C PRO A 26 6.29 1.40 -13.97
N THR A 27 6.18 0.72 -15.11
CA THR A 27 7.32 0.26 -15.91
C THR A 27 7.88 1.34 -16.85
N ARG A 28 7.26 2.52 -16.90
CA ARG A 28 7.76 3.63 -17.73
C ARG A 28 9.11 4.15 -17.20
N PRO A 29 10.11 4.35 -18.08
CA PRO A 29 11.41 4.88 -17.66
C PRO A 29 11.32 6.24 -16.97
N GLU A 30 10.41 7.13 -17.41
CA GLU A 30 10.26 8.48 -16.83
C GLU A 30 9.63 8.46 -15.42
N LEU A 31 8.95 7.36 -15.06
CA LEU A 31 8.32 7.18 -13.75
C LEU A 31 9.16 6.31 -12.80
N SER A 32 10.40 6.01 -13.19
CA SER A 32 11.31 5.18 -12.40
C SER A 32 11.56 5.77 -11.01
N ALA A 33 11.44 4.91 -10.00
CA ALA A 33 11.81 5.16 -8.61
C ALA A 33 13.20 4.59 -8.29
N HIS A 34 14.04 4.32 -9.29
CA HIS A 34 15.37 3.77 -9.07
C HIS A 34 16.18 4.55 -8.03
N GLY A 35 16.74 3.83 -7.06
CA GLY A 35 17.51 4.41 -5.96
C GLY A 35 16.68 5.08 -4.85
N LYS A 36 15.35 5.13 -4.97
CA LYS A 36 14.45 5.75 -3.99
C LYS A 36 14.00 4.76 -2.92
N ASN A 37 13.87 5.27 -1.70
CA ASN A 37 13.28 4.54 -0.58
C ASN A 37 11.85 5.02 -0.33
N VAL A 38 10.89 4.09 -0.41
CA VAL A 38 9.45 4.36 -0.30
C VAL A 38 8.91 3.81 1.01
N VAL A 39 8.05 4.57 1.69
CA VAL A 39 7.34 4.14 2.90
C VAL A 39 5.84 4.27 2.69
N ILE A 40 5.08 3.23 3.04
CA ILE A 40 3.64 3.17 2.83
C ILE A 40 2.95 2.76 4.13
N THR A 41 2.06 3.60 4.65
CA THR A 41 1.16 3.19 5.74
C THR A 41 -0.05 2.45 5.20
N GLY A 42 -0.54 1.44 5.93
CA GLY A 42 -1.63 0.59 5.44
C GLY A 42 -1.19 -0.32 4.29
N GLY A 43 0.10 -0.65 4.18
CA GLY A 43 0.67 -1.41 3.07
C GLY A 43 0.36 -2.92 3.07
N SER A 44 -0.41 -3.42 4.05
CA SER A 44 -0.67 -4.85 4.22
C SER A 44 -1.73 -5.42 3.28
N HIS A 45 -2.55 -4.60 2.63
CA HIS A 45 -3.58 -5.05 1.68
C HIS A 45 -4.06 -3.93 0.75
N GLY A 46 -4.99 -4.27 -0.15
CA GLY A 46 -5.72 -3.33 -1.00
C GLY A 46 -4.81 -2.36 -1.76
N ILE A 47 -5.16 -1.08 -1.70
CA ILE A 47 -4.44 0.02 -2.37
C ILE A 47 -3.00 0.11 -1.87
N GLY A 48 -2.76 0.04 -0.56
CA GLY A 48 -1.40 0.14 0.00
C GLY A 48 -0.44 -0.94 -0.51
N ARG A 49 -0.93 -2.19 -0.63
CA ARG A 49 -0.15 -3.28 -1.24
C ARG A 49 0.09 -3.03 -2.73
N ALA A 50 -0.93 -2.57 -3.46
CA ALA A 50 -0.81 -2.25 -4.88
C ALA A 50 0.20 -1.12 -5.14
N ILE A 51 0.22 -0.09 -4.29
CA ILE A 51 1.24 0.97 -4.31
C ILE A 51 2.65 0.37 -4.13
N GLY A 52 2.82 -0.54 -3.16
CA GLY A 52 4.11 -1.19 -2.92
C GLY A 52 4.59 -2.01 -4.12
N VAL A 53 3.68 -2.77 -4.75
CA VAL A 53 3.96 -3.54 -5.98
C VAL A 53 4.34 -2.60 -7.12
N ALA A 54 3.61 -1.51 -7.33
CA ALA A 54 3.89 -0.54 -8.38
C ALA A 54 5.26 0.13 -8.20
N PHE A 55 5.65 0.50 -6.97
CA PHE A 55 6.98 1.06 -6.72
C PHE A 55 8.11 0.04 -6.90
N ALA A 56 7.88 -1.23 -6.58
CA ALA A 56 8.84 -2.29 -6.90
C ALA A 56 9.02 -2.46 -8.42
N GLN A 57 7.92 -2.46 -9.19
CA GLN A 57 7.95 -2.45 -10.65
C GLN A 57 8.67 -1.22 -11.23
N ALA A 58 8.55 -0.08 -10.55
CA ALA A 58 9.28 1.15 -10.87
C ALA A 58 10.75 1.14 -10.38
N ASN A 59 11.30 -0.01 -10.00
CA ASN A 59 12.69 -0.19 -9.56
C ASN A 59 13.07 0.55 -8.26
N ALA A 60 12.12 0.81 -7.36
CA ALA A 60 12.43 1.37 -6.05
C ALA A 60 13.53 0.55 -5.34
N LYS A 61 14.49 1.24 -4.72
CA LYS A 61 15.58 0.59 -3.95
C LYS A 61 15.00 -0.16 -2.77
N SER A 62 14.11 0.48 -2.02
CA SER A 62 13.39 -0.16 -0.93
C SER A 62 11.92 0.26 -0.86
N VAL A 63 11.08 -0.67 -0.45
CA VAL A 63 9.67 -0.44 -0.12
C VAL A 63 9.43 -0.91 1.31
N ALA A 64 9.14 0.03 2.21
CA ALA A 64 8.73 -0.27 3.58
C ALA A 64 7.21 -0.18 3.71
N ILE A 65 6.58 -1.23 4.24
CA ILE A 65 5.14 -1.24 4.51
C ILE A 65 4.88 -1.28 6.01
N ILE A 66 3.97 -0.41 6.45
CA ILE A 66 3.57 -0.25 7.85
C ILE A 66 2.13 -0.73 8.03
N GLY A 67 1.88 -1.53 9.05
CA GLY A 67 0.53 -1.99 9.40
C GLY A 67 0.50 -2.73 10.73
N ARG A 68 -0.70 -3.11 11.20
CA ARG A 68 -0.89 -3.71 12.54
C ARG A 68 -0.73 -5.24 12.57
N SER A 69 -1.02 -5.91 11.46
CA SER A 69 -0.96 -7.37 11.36
C SER A 69 0.32 -7.80 10.63
N ARG A 70 1.23 -8.46 11.36
CA ARG A 70 2.46 -9.02 10.78
C ARG A 70 2.17 -10.00 9.65
N GLU A 71 1.24 -10.92 9.85
CA GLU A 71 0.88 -11.93 8.84
C GLU A 71 0.42 -11.30 7.51
N ARG A 72 -0.43 -10.27 7.57
CA ARG A 72 -0.88 -9.56 6.37
C ARG A 72 0.27 -8.78 5.72
N LEU A 73 1.17 -8.19 6.53
CA LEU A 73 2.37 -7.54 6.01
C LEU A 73 3.27 -8.53 5.28
N GLU A 74 3.52 -9.72 5.82
CA GLU A 74 4.32 -10.76 5.14
C GLU A 74 3.69 -11.17 3.80
N THR A 75 2.36 -11.32 3.77
CA THR A 75 1.63 -11.61 2.53
C THR A 75 1.83 -10.50 1.48
N ALA A 76 1.72 -9.25 1.89
CA ALA A 76 1.99 -8.11 1.01
C ALA A 76 3.47 -8.04 0.60
N ALA A 77 4.39 -8.34 1.51
CA ALA A 77 5.82 -8.36 1.27
C ALA A 77 6.20 -9.35 0.15
N THR A 78 5.63 -10.55 0.19
CA THR A 78 5.82 -11.55 -0.87
C THR A 78 5.37 -11.00 -2.22
N ALA A 79 4.18 -10.38 -2.31
CA ALA A 79 3.72 -9.79 -3.57
C ALA A 79 4.66 -8.69 -4.10
N ILE A 80 5.19 -7.84 -3.21
CA ILE A 80 6.14 -6.78 -3.57
C ILE A 80 7.47 -7.39 -4.06
N ARG A 81 8.01 -8.39 -3.35
CA ARG A 81 9.24 -9.11 -3.76
C ARG A 81 9.07 -9.84 -5.09
N THR A 82 7.90 -10.42 -5.34
CA THR A 82 7.59 -11.07 -6.63
C THR A 82 7.58 -10.06 -7.77
N ALA A 83 7.13 -8.83 -7.52
CA ALA A 83 7.10 -7.78 -8.54
C ALA A 83 8.51 -7.30 -8.92
N ASN A 84 9.44 -7.26 -7.96
CA ASN A 84 10.86 -7.02 -8.24
C ASN A 84 11.75 -7.60 -7.11
N PRO A 85 12.49 -8.71 -7.37
CA PRO A 85 13.37 -9.32 -6.37
C PRO A 85 14.55 -8.44 -5.91
N LEU A 86 14.89 -7.40 -6.67
CA LEU A 86 15.97 -6.47 -6.33
C LEU A 86 15.53 -5.39 -5.34
N THR A 87 14.23 -5.17 -5.19
CA THR A 87 13.68 -4.21 -4.23
C THR A 87 13.77 -4.78 -2.81
N THR A 88 14.45 -4.05 -1.92
CA THR A 88 14.49 -4.40 -0.49
C THR A 88 13.12 -4.14 0.14
N VAL A 89 12.51 -5.14 0.75
CA VAL A 89 11.17 -4.99 1.38
C VAL A 89 11.29 -5.03 2.89
N LEU A 90 10.87 -3.94 3.55
CA LEU A 90 10.92 -3.75 5.00
C LEU A 90 9.51 -3.78 5.59
N LEU A 91 9.34 -4.44 6.74
CA LEU A 91 8.04 -4.58 7.40
C LEU A 91 8.09 -3.95 8.78
N GLN A 92 7.14 -3.05 9.06
CA GLN A 92 7.02 -2.43 10.38
C GLN A 92 5.62 -2.67 10.94
N VAL A 93 5.58 -3.30 12.11
CA VAL A 93 4.32 -3.47 12.85
C VAL A 93 4.10 -2.22 13.69
N ALA A 94 3.14 -1.39 13.30
CA ALA A 94 2.83 -0.15 14.02
C ALA A 94 1.37 0.29 13.83
N ASP A 95 0.92 1.11 14.76
CA ASP A 95 -0.40 1.74 14.75
C ASP A 95 -0.26 3.23 14.44
N THR A 96 -0.88 3.67 13.34
CA THR A 96 -0.81 5.07 12.88
C THR A 96 -1.52 6.06 13.80
N THR A 97 -2.39 5.58 14.69
CA THR A 97 -3.03 6.42 15.71
C THR A 97 -2.11 6.73 16.89
N GLN A 98 -0.99 6.00 17.02
CA GLN A 98 -0.06 6.12 18.14
C GLN A 98 1.27 6.73 17.67
N ARG A 99 1.52 7.99 18.05
CA ARG A 99 2.69 8.75 17.60
C ARG A 99 4.03 8.08 17.89
N GLU A 100 4.19 7.51 19.08
CA GLU A 100 5.42 6.79 19.44
C GLU A 100 5.62 5.52 18.60
N SER A 101 4.53 4.81 18.28
CA SER A 101 4.57 3.61 17.45
C SER A 101 5.09 3.94 16.05
N ILE A 102 4.57 5.00 15.44
CA ILE A 102 5.04 5.47 14.12
C ILE A 102 6.47 6.01 14.18
N THR A 103 6.82 6.77 15.22
CA THR A 103 8.19 7.29 15.38
C THR A 103 9.21 6.15 15.42
N LYS A 104 8.94 5.10 16.21
CA LYS A 104 9.80 3.90 16.27
C LYS A 104 9.89 3.18 14.91
N ALA A 105 8.77 3.02 14.22
CA ALA A 105 8.74 2.38 12.91
C ALA A 105 9.53 3.16 11.84
N LEU A 106 9.37 4.48 11.80
CA LEU A 106 10.08 5.34 10.85
C LEU A 106 11.58 5.37 11.14
N ASN A 107 11.98 5.47 12.40
CA ASN A 107 13.40 5.39 12.79
C ASN A 107 14.01 4.05 12.34
N SER A 108 13.33 2.93 12.64
CA SER A 108 13.79 1.60 12.19
C SER A 108 13.91 1.49 10.66
N ILE A 109 13.02 2.13 9.90
CA ILE A 109 13.12 2.19 8.43
C ILE A 109 14.32 3.03 8.00
N VAL A 110 14.53 4.20 8.60
CA VAL A 110 15.67 5.07 8.30
C VAL A 110 16.99 4.36 8.63
N ASP A 111 17.07 3.64 9.74
CA ASP A 111 18.27 2.89 10.11
C ASP A 111 18.61 1.79 9.08
N GLN A 112 17.60 1.17 8.48
CA GLN A 112 17.78 0.08 7.50
C GLN A 112 17.95 0.58 6.05
N ALA A 113 17.22 1.63 5.66
CA ALA A 113 17.18 2.12 4.27
C ALA A 113 18.01 3.39 4.04
N GLY A 114 18.36 4.11 5.11
CA GLY A 114 19.16 5.34 5.16
C GLY A 114 18.35 6.63 5.18
N LYS A 115 17.26 6.71 4.42
CA LYS A 115 16.37 7.89 4.35
C LYS A 115 15.00 7.51 3.78
N ILE A 116 14.05 8.43 3.85
CA ILE A 116 12.75 8.33 3.20
C ILE A 116 12.72 9.33 2.05
N ASP A 117 12.59 8.85 0.81
CA ASP A 117 12.43 9.73 -0.36
C ASP A 117 10.95 9.96 -0.68
N ILE A 118 10.11 8.94 -0.46
CA ILE A 118 8.68 8.97 -0.77
C ILE A 118 7.91 8.40 0.42
N PHE A 119 6.88 9.13 0.86
CA PHE A 119 5.98 8.69 1.92
C PHE A 119 4.53 8.70 1.42
N ALA A 120 3.90 7.53 1.39
CA ALA A 120 2.49 7.35 1.05
C ALA A 120 1.68 7.15 2.33
N ALA A 121 1.01 8.23 2.78
CA ALA A 121 0.09 8.21 3.91
C ALA A 121 -1.25 7.56 3.50
N ASN A 122 -1.25 6.23 3.37
CA ASN A 122 -2.38 5.47 2.83
C ASN A 122 -3.24 4.77 3.91
N ALA A 123 -2.75 4.59 5.14
CA ALA A 123 -3.55 3.99 6.19
C ALA A 123 -4.83 4.81 6.44
N GLY A 124 -5.97 4.15 6.24
CA GLY A 124 -7.29 4.68 6.52
C GLY A 124 -8.21 3.56 6.95
N ILE A 125 -9.21 3.90 7.75
CA ILE A 125 -10.30 3.01 8.12
C ILE A 125 -11.59 3.65 7.64
N LEU A 126 -12.48 2.83 7.10
CA LEU A 126 -13.86 3.23 6.95
C LEU A 126 -14.61 2.81 8.22
N PRO A 127 -15.57 3.62 8.68
CA PRO A 127 -16.51 3.22 9.71
C PRO A 127 -17.39 2.06 9.23
N VAL A 128 -18.22 1.53 10.13
CA VAL A 128 -19.13 0.43 9.80
C VAL A 128 -20.08 0.89 8.69
N TYR A 129 -20.16 0.13 7.60
CA TYR A 129 -21.07 0.44 6.50
C TYR A 129 -22.51 0.51 6.99
N GLY A 130 -23.19 1.62 6.69
CA GLY A 130 -24.58 1.85 7.05
C GLY A 130 -25.23 2.89 6.14
N PRO A 131 -26.55 3.07 6.24
CA PRO A 131 -27.24 4.17 5.58
C PRO A 131 -26.65 5.51 6.01
N VAL A 132 -26.65 6.49 5.10
CA VAL A 132 -26.33 7.89 5.44
C VAL A 132 -27.33 8.44 6.48
N MET A 133 -28.57 7.94 6.43
CA MET A 133 -29.61 8.32 7.38
C MET A 133 -29.24 7.85 8.79
N GLY A 134 -29.07 8.80 9.71
CA GLY A 134 -28.70 8.53 11.11
C GLY A 134 -27.20 8.45 11.37
N TYR A 135 -26.36 8.79 10.37
CA TYR A 135 -24.92 8.91 10.58
C TYR A 135 -24.62 10.14 11.44
N PRO A 136 -23.92 10.01 12.59
CA PRO A 136 -23.60 11.15 13.44
C PRO A 136 -22.67 12.12 12.71
N GLU A 137 -22.96 13.42 12.77
CA GLU A 137 -22.17 14.48 12.12
C GLU A 137 -20.79 14.71 12.77
N GLU A 138 -20.54 14.08 13.91
CA GLU A 138 -19.38 14.30 14.77
C GLU A 138 -18.17 13.40 14.44
N GLU A 139 -18.30 12.48 13.48
CA GLU A 139 -17.20 11.63 12.95
C GLU A 139 -16.55 12.20 11.67
#